data_AF-A0A8U0V4J1-F1
#
_entry.id   AF-A0A8U0V4J1-F1
#
_cell.length_a   1.000
_cell.length_b   1.000
_cell.length_c   1.000
_cell.angle_alpha   90.00
_cell.angle_beta   90.00
_cell.angle_gamma   90.00
#
_symmetry.space_group_name_H-M   'P 1'
#
loop_
_entity.id
_entity.type
_entity.pdbx_description
1 polymer ?
#
loop_
_entity_poly.entity_id
_entity_poly.type
_entity_poly.pdbx_seq_one_letter_code
_entity_poly.pdbx_strand_id
1 'polypeptide(L)'
;MERSKMNLPKGADTLCFDKDEFMKEDFDVDHFVSDCRKCVQLEELRGDLELYYKLLKIAMVQLINKDYADFFNLSTNLVGMDKALNELSVPLGQLQEVLSLRSSVSEGIRAVDEQMCKQEDIRKKKVIVEQIVESHPDGLKIMYANKLLEFVPHHCRLLREVTGGAISR
;
A
#
# COMPACT_ATOMS: atom_id res chain seq x y z
N MET A 1 16.06 -26.46 -22.00
CA MET A 1 14.72 -27.01 -22.28
C MET A 1 14.73 -28.45 -21.83
N GLU A 2 14.22 -28.72 -20.63
CA GLU A 2 13.97 -30.10 -20.20
C GLU A 2 12.97 -30.72 -21.16
N ARG A 3 13.36 -31.82 -21.82
CA ARG A 3 12.44 -32.63 -22.60
C ARG A 3 11.47 -33.26 -21.60
N SER A 4 10.28 -32.67 -21.44
CA SER A 4 9.19 -33.27 -20.67
C SER A 4 8.89 -34.64 -21.24
N LYS A 5 9.41 -35.68 -20.58
CA LYS A 5 8.99 -37.06 -20.81
C LYS A 5 7.48 -37.11 -20.53
N MET A 6 6.68 -37.31 -21.57
CA MET A 6 5.26 -37.63 -21.40
C MET A 6 5.20 -38.95 -20.64
N ASN A 7 4.85 -38.88 -19.36
CA ASN A 7 4.61 -40.06 -18.56
C ASN A 7 3.25 -40.63 -18.97
N LEU A 8 3.24 -41.47 -20.01
CA LEU A 8 2.05 -42.22 -20.39
C LEU A 8 1.71 -43.25 -19.30
N PRO A 9 0.43 -43.60 -19.11
CA PRO A 9 0.01 -44.67 -18.20
C PRO A 9 0.76 -45.99 -18.48
N LYS A 10 1.08 -46.74 -17.42
CA LYS A 10 1.89 -47.98 -17.41
C LYS A 10 1.24 -49.19 -18.11
N GLY A 11 0.81 -49.03 -19.36
CA GLY A 11 0.31 -50.11 -20.23
C GLY A 11 1.07 -50.21 -21.55
N ALA A 12 2.23 -49.56 -21.64
CA ALA A 12 2.92 -49.32 -22.90
C ALA A 12 4.34 -49.91 -22.96
N ASP A 13 4.63 -50.88 -22.08
CA ASP A 13 5.89 -51.65 -22.06
C ASP A 13 5.81 -52.91 -22.96
N THR A 14 4.70 -53.07 -23.69
CA THR A 14 4.40 -54.26 -24.53
C THR A 14 4.01 -53.89 -25.97
N LEU A 15 4.34 -52.69 -26.45
CA LEU A 15 4.09 -52.33 -27.86
C LEU A 15 5.16 -52.97 -28.75
N CYS A 16 4.77 -53.38 -29.95
CA CYS A 16 5.70 -53.92 -30.95
C CYS A 16 6.64 -52.87 -31.59
N PHE A 17 6.54 -51.60 -31.22
CA PHE A 17 7.34 -50.50 -31.78
C PHE A 17 7.83 -49.51 -30.72
N ASP A 18 8.90 -48.79 -31.06
CA ASP A 18 9.37 -47.64 -30.28
C ASP A 18 8.53 -46.39 -30.59
N LYS A 19 8.10 -45.69 -29.54
CA LYS A 19 7.26 -44.49 -29.65
C LYS A 19 8.07 -43.27 -30.10
N ASP A 20 9.36 -43.28 -29.80
CA ASP A 20 10.24 -42.16 -30.14
C ASP A 20 10.46 -42.06 -31.66
N GLU A 21 10.16 -43.13 -32.42
CA GLU A 21 10.16 -43.12 -33.89
C GLU A 21 9.21 -42.07 -34.47
N PHE A 22 8.03 -41.87 -33.85
CA PHE A 22 7.05 -40.87 -34.28
C PHE A 22 7.48 -39.42 -34.03
N MET A 23 8.54 -39.22 -33.24
CA MET A 23 9.06 -37.88 -32.89
C MET A 23 10.25 -37.48 -33.76
N LYS A 24 10.70 -38.34 -34.67
CA LYS A 24 11.78 -38.05 -35.61
C LYS A 24 11.30 -37.15 -36.75
N GLU A 25 12.15 -36.22 -37.18
CA GLU A 25 11.85 -35.30 -38.27
C GLU A 25 11.82 -36.00 -39.65
N ASP A 26 12.54 -37.12 -39.79
CA ASP A 26 12.66 -37.95 -40.98
C ASP A 26 11.77 -39.21 -40.92
N PHE A 27 10.69 -39.16 -40.13
CA PHE A 27 9.76 -40.29 -40.00
C PHE A 27 9.16 -40.70 -41.35
N ASP A 28 9.38 -41.97 -41.72
CA ASP A 28 8.84 -42.58 -42.93
C ASP A 28 7.94 -43.77 -42.58
N VAL A 29 6.69 -43.70 -43.02
CA VAL A 29 5.65 -44.70 -42.69
C VAL A 29 5.98 -46.05 -43.31
N ASP A 30 6.47 -46.06 -44.55
CA ASP A 30 6.72 -47.30 -45.29
C ASP A 30 7.90 -48.07 -44.67
N HIS A 31 8.97 -47.36 -44.29
CA HIS A 31 10.10 -47.89 -43.54
C HIS A 31 9.66 -48.40 -42.16
N PHE A 32 8.89 -47.60 -41.41
CA PHE A 32 8.40 -47.97 -40.09
C PHE A 32 7.54 -49.25 -40.11
N VAL A 33 6.57 -49.35 -41.02
CA VAL A 33 5.70 -50.53 -41.16
C VAL A 33 6.51 -51.73 -41.62
N SER A 34 7.44 -51.54 -42.56
CA SER A 34 8.32 -52.61 -43.04
C SER A 34 9.21 -53.18 -41.93
N ASP A 35 9.71 -52.33 -41.03
CA ASP A 35 10.49 -52.75 -39.88
C ASP A 35 9.65 -53.49 -38.83
N CYS A 36 8.46 -52.99 -38.50
CA CYS A 36 7.56 -53.66 -37.56
C CYS A 36 7.08 -55.03 -38.09
N ARG A 37 6.86 -55.15 -39.40
CA ARG A 37 6.43 -56.40 -40.07
C ARG A 37 7.48 -57.51 -40.04
N LYS A 38 8.74 -57.22 -39.70
CA LYS A 38 9.78 -58.23 -39.47
C LYS A 38 9.56 -58.99 -38.15
N CYS A 39 8.84 -58.38 -37.21
CA CYS A 39 8.67 -58.89 -35.85
C CYS A 39 7.22 -59.34 -35.55
N VAL A 40 6.21 -58.68 -36.13
CA VAL A 40 4.79 -58.94 -35.85
C VAL A 40 3.92 -58.96 -37.11
N GLN A 41 2.71 -59.53 -37.00
CA GLN A 41 1.71 -59.47 -38.08
C GLN A 41 1.06 -58.08 -38.15
N LEU A 42 0.50 -57.73 -39.31
CA LEU A 42 -0.09 -56.39 -39.53
C LEU A 42 -1.25 -56.11 -38.57
N GLU A 43 -1.99 -57.15 -38.20
CA GLU A 43 -3.17 -57.03 -37.35
C GLU A 43 -2.80 -56.75 -35.90
N GLU A 44 -1.67 -57.30 -35.45
CA GLU A 44 -1.10 -57.02 -34.13
C GLU A 44 -0.54 -55.60 -34.08
N LEU A 45 0.22 -55.18 -35.11
CA LEU A 45 0.67 -53.79 -35.26
C LEU A 45 -0.49 -52.80 -35.25
N ARG A 46 -1.57 -53.10 -35.97
CA ARG A 46 -2.78 -52.27 -35.97
C ARG A 46 -3.40 -52.17 -34.57
N GLY A 47 -3.49 -53.29 -33.85
CA GLY A 47 -4.00 -53.31 -32.49
C GLY A 47 -3.17 -52.44 -31.54
N ASP A 48 -1.85 -52.54 -31.63
CA ASP A 48 -0.91 -51.76 -30.82
C ASP A 48 -0.95 -50.27 -31.15
N LEU A 49 -1.08 -49.91 -32.43
CA LEU A 49 -1.27 -48.52 -32.86
C LEU A 49 -2.58 -47.94 -32.33
N GLU A 50 -3.66 -48.71 -32.36
CA GLU A 50 -4.96 -48.28 -31.82
C GLU A 50 -4.91 -48.11 -30.30
N LEU A 51 -4.23 -49.01 -29.59
CA LEU A 51 -3.98 -48.91 -28.15
C LEU A 51 -3.16 -47.65 -27.84
N TYR A 52 -2.07 -47.42 -28.56
CA TYR A 52 -1.22 -46.26 -28.39
C TYR A 52 -1.98 -44.94 -28.65
N TYR A 53 -2.81 -44.89 -29.69
CA TYR A 53 -3.68 -43.74 -29.97
C TYR A 53 -4.66 -43.46 -28.82
N LYS A 54 -5.30 -44.48 -28.27
CA LYS A 54 -6.20 -44.33 -27.10
C LYS A 54 -5.45 -43.80 -25.88
N LEU A 55 -4.25 -44.34 -25.61
CA LEU A 55 -3.41 -43.87 -24.50
C LEU A 55 -2.99 -42.42 -24.68
N LEU A 56 -2.58 -42.03 -25.88
CA LEU A 56 -2.18 -40.66 -26.20
C LEU A 56 -3.37 -39.69 -26.02
N LYS A 57 -4.56 -40.06 -26.49
CA LYS A 57 -5.78 -39.27 -26.32
C LYS A 57 -6.10 -39.05 -24.83
N ILE A 58 -5.99 -40.09 -24.01
CA ILE A 58 -6.20 -39.98 -22.55
C ILE A 58 -5.15 -39.07 -21.92
N ALA A 59 -3.88 -39.26 -22.26
CA ALA A 59 -2.78 -38.45 -21.74
C ALA A 59 -2.94 -36.96 -22.10
N MET A 60 -3.38 -36.64 -23.32
CA MET A 60 -3.66 -35.26 -23.73
C MET A 60 -4.77 -34.62 -22.87
N VAL A 61 -5.88 -35.33 -22.67
CA VAL A 61 -6.98 -34.85 -21.83
C VAL A 61 -6.50 -34.64 -20.39
N GLN A 62 -5.67 -35.54 -19.87
CA GLN A 62 -5.09 -35.41 -18.53
C GLN A 62 -4.14 -34.22 -18.40
N LEU A 63 -3.31 -33.95 -19.42
CA LEU A 63 -2.44 -32.77 -19.43
C LEU A 63 -3.26 -31.48 -19.41
N ILE A 64 -4.29 -31.39 -20.27
CA ILE A 64 -5.19 -30.23 -20.28
C ILE A 64 -5.89 -30.06 -18.93
N ASN A 65 -6.41 -31.14 -18.36
CA ASN A 65 -7.09 -31.09 -17.06
C ASN A 65 -6.15 -30.71 -15.92
N LYS A 66 -4.88 -31.14 -15.97
CA LYS A 66 -3.86 -30.74 -15.02
C LYS A 66 -3.60 -29.23 -15.10
N ASP A 67 -3.34 -28.73 -16.31
CA ASP A 67 -3.08 -27.31 -16.53
C ASP A 67 -4.31 -26.46 -16.18
N TYR A 68 -5.52 -26.98 -16.42
CA TYR A 68 -6.77 -26.35 -16.01
C TYR A 68 -6.90 -26.25 -14.49
N ALA A 69 -6.53 -27.30 -13.74
CA ALA A 69 -6.56 -27.29 -12.28
C ALA A 69 -5.58 -26.26 -11.71
N ASP A 70 -4.38 -26.17 -12.27
CA ASP A 70 -3.37 -25.18 -11.88
C ASP A 70 -3.86 -23.75 -12.14
N PHE A 71 -4.46 -23.51 -13.31
CA PHE A 71 -5.08 -22.22 -13.65
C PHE A 71 -6.25 -21.87 -12.71
N PHE A 72 -7.14 -22.84 -12.43
CA PHE A 72 -8.27 -22.65 -11.53
C PHE A 72 -7.81 -22.27 -10.12
N ASN A 73 -6.81 -22.99 -9.59
CA ASN A 73 -6.23 -22.70 -8.29
C ASN A 73 -5.60 -21.31 -8.25
N LEU A 74 -4.85 -20.94 -9.28
CA LEU A 74 -4.26 -19.60 -9.36
C LEU A 74 -5.34 -18.52 -9.40
N SER A 75 -6.39 -18.69 -10.20
CA SER A 75 -7.50 -17.74 -10.30
C SER A 75 -8.25 -17.58 -8.96
N THR A 76 -8.49 -18.68 -8.26
CA THR A 76 -9.14 -18.68 -6.94
C THR A 76 -8.29 -17.97 -5.89
N ASN A 77 -6.98 -18.24 -5.89
CA ASN A 77 -6.04 -17.58 -4.97
C ASN A 77 -5.94 -16.08 -5.24
N LEU A 78 -5.92 -15.67 -6.51
CA LEU A 78 -5.87 -14.25 -6.89
C LEU A 78 -7.13 -13.50 -6.41
N VAL A 79 -8.31 -14.07 -6.64
CA VAL A 79 -9.58 -13.49 -6.16
C VAL A 79 -9.62 -13.46 -4.62
N GLY A 80 -9.14 -14.52 -3.96
CA GLY A 80 -9.03 -14.55 -2.50
C GLY A 80 -8.10 -13.46 -1.95
N MET A 81 -6.98 -13.20 -2.62
CA MET A 81 -6.05 -12.14 -2.26
C MET A 81 -6.65 -10.74 -2.47
N ASP A 82 -7.35 -10.50 -3.58
CA ASP A 82 -8.07 -9.24 -3.83
C ASP A 82 -9.08 -8.94 -2.71
N LYS A 83 -9.81 -9.97 -2.27
CA LYS A 83 -10.72 -9.84 -1.13
C LYS A 83 -9.99 -9.45 0.17
N ALA A 84 -8.88 -10.14 0.50
CA ALA A 84 -8.08 -9.82 1.69
C ALA A 84 -7.50 -8.39 1.63
N LEU A 85 -7.10 -7.94 0.45
CA LEU A 85 -6.62 -6.58 0.23
C LEU A 85 -7.73 -5.53 0.45
N ASN A 86 -8.94 -5.80 -0.05
CA ASN A 86 -10.09 -4.93 0.17
C ASN A 86 -10.54 -4.90 1.64
N GLU A 87 -10.42 -6.02 2.36
CA GLU A 87 -10.68 -6.07 3.81
C GLU A 87 -9.67 -5.24 4.62
N LEU A 88 -8.43 -5.12 4.16
CA LEU A 88 -7.39 -4.29 4.79
C LEU A 88 -7.41 -2.82 4.37
N SER A 89 -7.92 -2.48 3.19
CA SER A 89 -7.92 -1.09 2.69
C SER A 89 -8.76 -0.16 3.57
N VAL A 90 -9.91 -0.65 4.06
CA VAL A 90 -10.83 0.10 4.92
C VAL A 90 -10.19 0.50 6.26
N PRO A 91 -9.67 -0.43 7.09
CA PRO A 91 -9.05 -0.06 8.35
C PRO A 91 -7.80 0.82 8.18
N LEU A 92 -7.06 0.67 7.08
CA LEU A 92 -5.94 1.56 6.76
C LEU A 92 -6.39 2.99 6.45
N GLY A 93 -7.47 3.14 5.67
CA GLY A 93 -8.08 4.44 5.41
C GLY A 93 -8.57 5.11 6.69
N GLN A 94 -9.23 4.36 7.56
CA GLN A 94 -9.68 4.84 8.87
C GLN A 94 -8.51 5.27 9.76
N LEU A 95 -7.41 4.51 9.77
CA LEU A 95 -6.21 4.88 10.54
C LEU A 95 -5.61 6.20 10.06
N GLN A 96 -5.59 6.44 8.74
CA GLN A 96 -5.11 7.69 8.17
C GLN A 96 -5.96 8.90 8.59
N GLU A 97 -7.28 8.73 8.68
CA GLU A 97 -8.20 9.75 9.20
C GLU A 97 -7.91 10.06 10.67
N VAL A 98 -7.74 9.02 11.51
CA VAL A 98 -7.38 9.19 12.93
C VAL A 98 -6.06 9.93 13.11
N LEU A 99 -5.04 9.63 12.29
CA LEU A 99 -3.76 10.34 12.34
C LEU A 99 -3.90 11.82 11.96
N SER A 100 -4.75 12.12 10.98
CA SER A 100 -5.05 13.49 10.56
C SER A 100 -5.80 14.25 11.66
N LEU A 101 -6.82 13.63 12.26
CA LEU A 101 -7.54 14.18 13.41
C LEU A 101 -6.60 14.44 14.60
N ARG A 102 -5.71 13.50 14.90
CA ARG A 102 -4.71 13.67 15.97
C ARG A 102 -3.82 14.88 15.71
N SER A 103 -3.42 15.12 14.46
CA SER A 103 -2.62 16.30 14.09
C SER A 103 -3.40 17.59 14.37
N SER A 104 -4.63 17.69 13.89
CA SER A 104 -5.50 18.86 14.10
C SER A 104 -5.75 19.13 15.59
N VAL A 105 -6.00 18.07 16.36
CA VAL A 105 -6.16 18.18 17.83
C VAL A 105 -4.87 18.67 18.49
N SER A 106 -3.72 18.15 18.09
CA SER A 106 -2.42 18.56 18.63
C SER A 106 -2.11 20.03 18.30
N GLU A 107 -2.47 20.50 17.11
CA GLU A 107 -2.36 21.91 16.73
C GLU A 107 -3.28 22.79 17.58
N GLY A 108 -4.52 22.35 17.81
CA GLY A 108 -5.48 23.03 18.67
C GLY A 108 -4.99 23.15 20.12
N ILE A 109 -4.45 22.07 20.69
CA ILE A 109 -3.85 22.08 22.03
C ILE A 109 -2.72 23.10 22.10
N ARG A 110 -1.81 23.08 21.13
CA ARG A 110 -0.69 24.03 21.08
C ARG A 110 -1.15 25.49 20.99
N ALA A 111 -2.20 25.76 20.22
CA ALA A 111 -2.78 27.10 20.11
C ALA A 111 -3.40 27.56 21.43
N VAL A 112 -4.09 26.66 22.14
CA VAL A 112 -4.66 26.93 23.47
C VAL A 112 -3.55 27.20 24.49
N ASP A 113 -2.50 26.39 24.52
CA ASP A 113 -1.36 26.58 25.43
C ASP A 113 -0.69 27.94 25.19
N GLU A 114 -0.46 28.31 23.93
CA GLU A 114 0.13 29.61 23.59
C GLU A 114 -0.77 30.78 24.04
N GLN A 115 -2.09 30.64 23.87
CA GLN A 115 -3.07 31.62 24.33
C GLN A 115 -3.08 31.74 25.86
N MET A 116 -2.95 30.62 26.58
CA MET A 116 -2.88 30.59 28.04
C MET A 116 -1.63 31.32 28.56
N CYS A 117 -0.46 31.10 27.94
CA CYS A 117 0.75 31.85 28.28
C CYS A 117 0.56 33.37 28.11
N LYS A 118 -0.03 33.79 26.98
CA LYS A 118 -0.34 35.22 26.75
C LYS A 118 -1.30 35.77 27.79
N GLN A 119 -2.34 35.02 28.17
CA GLN A 119 -3.27 35.42 29.23
C GLN A 119 -2.58 35.56 30.59
N GLU A 120 -1.65 34.67 30.94
CA GLU A 120 -0.91 34.75 32.20
C GLU A 120 -0.06 36.01 32.27
N ASP A 121 0.62 36.37 31.17
CA ASP A 121 1.40 37.61 31.08
C ASP A 121 0.54 38.86 31.20
N ILE A 122 -0.63 38.86 30.54
CA ILE A 122 -1.60 39.97 30.66
C ILE A 122 -2.08 40.07 32.12
N ARG A 123 -2.41 38.94 32.75
CA ARG A 123 -2.87 38.92 34.14
C ARG A 123 -1.80 39.46 35.11
N LYS A 124 -0.54 39.05 34.94
CA LYS A 124 0.60 39.58 35.72
C LYS A 124 0.72 41.10 35.56
N LYS A 125 0.68 41.59 34.32
CA LYS A 125 0.75 43.03 34.03
C LYS A 125 -0.43 43.80 34.64
N LYS A 126 -1.63 43.24 34.59
CA LYS A 126 -2.84 43.82 35.18
C LYS A 126 -2.71 43.99 36.69
N VAL A 127 -2.28 42.95 37.42
CA VAL A 127 -2.10 43.01 38.89
C VAL A 127 -1.10 44.11 39.27
N ILE A 128 0.02 44.22 38.55
CA ILE A 128 1.02 45.27 38.80
C ILE A 128 0.40 46.67 38.61
N VAL A 129 -0.37 46.84 37.54
CA VAL A 129 -1.08 48.09 37.23
C VAL A 129 -2.07 48.45 38.35
N GLU A 130 -2.95 47.52 38.72
CA GLU A 130 -3.95 47.73 39.78
C GLU A 130 -3.29 48.11 41.10
N GLN A 131 -2.22 47.41 41.49
CA GLN A 131 -1.51 47.67 42.74
C GLN A 131 -0.85 49.07 42.77
N ILE A 132 -0.29 49.55 41.66
CA ILE A 132 0.30 50.90 41.58
C ILE A 132 -0.77 51.98 41.72
N VAL A 133 -1.93 51.78 41.08
CA VAL A 133 -3.03 52.75 41.12
C VAL A 133 -3.64 52.83 42.52
N GLU A 134 -3.80 51.70 43.22
CA GLU A 134 -4.40 51.66 44.56
C GLU A 134 -3.45 52.14 45.68
N SER A 135 -2.14 51.89 45.55
CA SER A 135 -1.18 52.16 46.63
C SER A 135 -0.65 53.59 46.69
N HIS A 136 -0.86 54.43 45.66
CA HIS A 136 -0.37 55.81 45.62
C HIS A 136 -1.48 56.79 45.22
N PRO A 137 -1.64 57.94 45.92
CA PRO A 137 -2.63 58.95 45.58
C PRO A 137 -2.43 59.56 44.17
N ASP A 138 -1.18 59.58 43.66
CA ASP A 138 -0.83 59.96 42.29
C ASP A 138 -0.58 58.74 41.37
N GLY A 139 -0.98 57.52 41.77
CA GLY A 139 -0.65 56.27 41.10
C GLY A 139 -1.02 56.23 39.61
N LEU A 140 -2.17 56.82 39.25
CA LEU A 140 -2.62 56.95 37.86
C LEU A 140 -1.66 57.83 37.03
N LYS A 141 -1.18 58.93 37.63
CA LYS A 141 -0.22 59.87 37.04
C LYS A 141 1.13 59.20 36.82
N ILE A 142 1.58 58.41 37.80
CA ILE A 142 2.82 57.62 37.72
C ILE A 142 2.73 56.57 36.61
N MET A 143 1.60 55.88 36.50
CA MET A 143 1.36 54.88 35.45
C MET A 143 1.37 55.50 34.05
N TYR A 144 0.75 56.67 33.92
CA TYR A 144 0.74 57.43 32.67
C TYR A 144 2.16 57.85 32.25
N ALA A 145 2.92 58.40 33.21
CA ALA A 145 4.27 58.90 32.97
C ALA A 145 5.30 57.80 32.65
N ASN A 146 5.33 56.71 33.43
CA ASN A 146 6.40 55.70 33.38
C ASN A 146 6.10 54.48 32.48
N LYS A 147 4.86 54.30 32.03
CA LYS A 147 4.49 53.15 31.17
C LYS A 147 3.89 53.64 29.85
N LEU A 148 2.78 54.38 29.90
CA LEU A 148 2.01 54.73 28.69
C LEU A 148 2.77 55.67 27.74
N LEU A 149 3.46 56.69 28.26
CA LEU A 149 4.24 57.60 27.42
C LEU A 149 5.45 56.93 26.75
N GLU A 150 6.02 55.88 27.36
CA GLU A 150 7.09 55.08 26.74
C GLU A 150 6.59 54.26 25.55
N PHE A 151 5.33 53.81 25.57
CA PHE A 151 4.71 53.07 24.45
C PHE A 151 4.36 53.95 23.25
N VAL A 152 4.24 55.27 23.42
CA VAL A 152 3.97 56.20 22.31
C VAL A 152 5.18 56.17 21.37
N PRO A 153 5.08 55.74 20.11
CA PRO A 153 6.25 55.63 19.23
C PRO A 153 6.95 56.97 19.00
N HIS A 154 8.26 56.97 18.75
CA HIS A 154 9.07 58.17 18.55
C HIS A 154 8.56 59.12 17.45
N HIS A 155 7.90 58.58 16.42
CA HIS A 155 7.33 59.35 15.32
C HIS A 155 6.02 60.07 15.69
N CYS A 156 5.35 59.66 16.77
CA CYS A 156 4.20 60.35 17.36
C CYS A 156 4.65 61.46 18.33
N ARG A 157 5.71 62.21 17.97
CA ARG A 157 6.39 63.19 18.84
C ARG A 157 5.44 64.25 19.38
N LEU A 158 4.59 64.80 18.52
CA LEU A 158 3.60 65.82 18.89
C LEU A 158 2.64 65.27 19.94
N LEU A 159 2.05 64.09 19.72
CA LEU A 159 1.17 63.43 20.69
C LEU A 159 1.88 63.22 22.03
N ARG A 160 3.15 62.77 22.03
CA ARG A 160 3.97 62.63 23.24
C ARG A 160 4.22 63.97 23.95
N GLU A 161 4.45 65.04 23.21
CA GLU A 161 4.65 66.40 23.76
C GLU A 161 3.38 66.99 24.38
N VAL A 162 2.21 66.85 23.74
CA VAL A 162 0.95 67.37 24.31
C VAL A 162 0.47 66.56 25.51
N THR A 163 0.75 65.25 25.52
CA THR A 163 0.34 64.33 26.59
C THR A 163 1.32 64.25 27.75
N GLY A 164 2.62 64.42 27.51
CA GLY A 164 3.67 64.37 28.54
C GLY A 164 3.63 65.48 29.58
N GLY A 165 2.68 66.40 29.45
CA GLY A 165 2.50 67.52 30.35
C GLY A 165 3.61 68.55 30.16
N ALA A 166 3.26 69.66 29.55
CA ALA A 166 3.83 70.93 29.97
C ALA A 166 3.42 71.15 31.44
N ILE A 167 4.14 70.53 32.38
CA ILE A 167 4.22 71.01 33.76
C ILE A 167 5.12 72.24 33.70
N SER A 168 4.58 73.33 33.16
CA SER A 168 5.12 74.65 33.41
C SER A 168 4.48 75.14 34.69
N ARG A 169 5.35 75.50 35.64
CA ARG A 169 5.05 75.99 37.00
C ARG A 169 3.96 77.05 37.04
#